data_AF-A0A7R8CKV7-F1
#
_entry.id   AF-A0A7R8CKV7-F1
#
_cell.length_a   1.000
_cell.length_b   1.000
_cell.length_c   1.000
_cell.angle_alpha   90.00
_cell.angle_beta   90.00
_cell.angle_gamma   90.00
#
_symmetry.space_group_name_H-M   'P 1'
#
loop_
_entity.id
_entity.type
_entity.pdbx_description
1 polymer ?
#
loop_
_entity_poly.entity_id
_entity_poly.type
_entity_poly.pdbx_seq_one_letter_code
_entity_poly.pdbx_strand_id
1 'polypeptide(L)'
;MLPHEAERLEKIDARTPHESSWAPLLWANKLLQKARSEEKIKVEPPLFGNLISSFDFIDSANRKILNYGLVNFPLAYTQVAVFSVYCYFLASLFGKQYLIPNETQINENAFPHSNVTFATLSPWQNHTPDFFIPIFTFVEFLSYAGWIKVAETLLNPFGDDDEDFCINYIIDRNLQVSYLIVDVADNDFEMAKDPFLEAGIDIPPMPPHIPTPTGSLKTQC
;
A
#
# COMPACT_ATOMS: atom_id res chain seq x y z
N MET A 1 16.87 19.56 -11.44
CA MET A 1 16.66 19.90 -12.87
C MET A 1 17.59 21.03 -13.22
N LEU A 2 18.24 20.98 -14.38
CA LEU A 2 19.14 22.05 -14.80
C LEU A 2 18.36 23.26 -15.34
N PRO A 3 18.89 24.50 -15.26
CA PRO A 3 18.15 25.70 -15.68
C PRO A 3 17.64 25.63 -17.13
N HIS A 4 18.46 25.12 -18.04
CA HIS A 4 18.08 24.99 -19.45
C HIS A 4 17.03 23.89 -19.72
N GLU A 5 16.90 22.91 -18.83
CA GLU A 5 15.85 21.88 -18.90
C GLU A 5 14.52 22.45 -18.39
N ALA A 6 14.57 23.28 -17.34
CA ALA A 6 13.40 24.00 -16.85
C ALA A 6 12.81 24.92 -17.93
N GLU A 7 13.64 25.72 -18.60
CA GLU A 7 13.18 26.56 -19.72
C GLU A 7 12.53 25.76 -20.87
N ARG A 8 12.99 24.52 -21.10
CA ARG A 8 12.40 23.64 -22.12
C ARG A 8 11.04 23.11 -21.69
N LEU A 9 10.87 22.77 -20.42
CA LEU A 9 9.58 22.36 -19.86
C LEU A 9 8.57 23.51 -19.89
N GLU A 10 8.97 24.72 -19.49
CA GLU A 10 8.09 25.90 -19.54
C GLU A 10 7.57 26.16 -20.96
N LYS A 11 8.42 25.97 -21.99
CA LYS A 11 8.01 26.07 -23.40
C LYS A 11 7.02 24.98 -23.82
N ILE A 12 7.06 23.81 -23.20
CA ILE A 12 6.11 22.71 -23.46
C ILE A 12 4.79 23.02 -22.76
N ASP A 13 4.83 23.44 -21.50
CA ASP A 13 3.65 23.80 -20.70
C ASP A 13 2.90 24.99 -21.32
N ALA A 14 3.61 25.94 -21.92
CA ALA A 14 3.00 27.04 -22.66
C ALA A 14 2.23 26.59 -23.93
N ARG A 15 2.50 25.40 -24.46
CA ARG A 15 1.87 24.87 -25.68
C ARG A 15 0.65 24.01 -25.40
N THR A 16 0.56 23.40 -24.22
CA THR A 16 -0.52 22.46 -23.89
C THR A 16 -0.96 22.63 -22.44
N PRO A 17 -2.28 22.63 -22.16
CA PRO A 17 -2.79 22.68 -20.79
C PRO A 17 -2.66 21.33 -20.04
N HIS A 18 -2.08 20.31 -20.66
CA HIS A 18 -1.94 18.95 -20.13
C HIS A 18 -0.61 18.78 -19.42
N GLU A 19 -0.51 17.75 -18.58
CA GLU A 19 0.71 17.43 -17.84
C GLU A 19 1.89 17.09 -18.77
N SER A 20 3.07 17.58 -18.41
CA SER A 20 4.32 17.42 -19.17
C SER A 20 5.29 16.40 -18.57
N SER A 21 4.80 15.53 -17.68
CA SER A 21 5.60 14.48 -17.00
C SER A 21 6.28 13.49 -17.97
N TRP A 22 5.77 13.36 -19.20
CA TRP A 22 6.34 12.54 -20.26
C TRP A 22 7.62 13.15 -20.88
N ALA A 23 7.85 14.46 -20.75
CA ALA A 23 8.92 15.16 -21.45
C ALA A 23 10.33 14.74 -21.01
N PRO A 24 10.66 14.61 -19.70
CA PRO A 24 11.96 14.13 -19.26
C PRO A 24 12.26 12.70 -19.75
N LEU A 25 11.25 11.83 -19.80
CA LEU A 25 11.39 10.46 -20.29
C LEU A 25 11.71 10.43 -21.80
N LEU A 26 11.04 11.29 -22.58
CA LEU A 26 11.34 11.46 -24.00
C LEU A 26 12.78 11.96 -24.21
N TRP A 27 13.25 12.89 -23.39
CA TRP A 27 14.61 13.41 -23.47
C TRP A 27 15.65 12.33 -23.15
N ALA A 28 15.40 11.51 -22.13
CA ALA A 28 16.25 10.38 -21.78
C ALA A 28 16.33 9.36 -22.93
N ASN A 29 15.19 9.00 -23.52
CA ASN A 29 15.15 8.10 -24.69
C ASN A 29 15.91 8.68 -25.90
N LYS A 30 15.79 9.98 -26.18
CA LYS A 30 16.55 10.63 -27.25
C LYS A 30 18.05 10.67 -26.96
N LEU A 31 18.43 10.91 -25.70
CA LEU A 31 19.82 10.89 -25.27
C LEU A 31 20.43 9.49 -25.45
N LEU A 32 19.67 8.45 -25.13
CA LEU A 32 20.07 7.07 -25.32
C LEU A 32 20.29 6.72 -26.80
N GLN A 33 19.36 7.11 -27.68
CA GLN A 33 19.51 6.93 -29.13
C GLN A 33 20.74 7.67 -29.68
N LYS A 34 20.97 8.90 -29.20
CA LYS A 34 22.16 9.67 -29.56
C LYS A 34 23.46 8.98 -29.10
N ALA A 35 23.51 8.50 -27.86
CA ALA A 35 24.66 7.77 -27.33
C ALA A 35 24.97 6.50 -28.13
N ARG A 36 23.94 5.81 -28.65
CA ARG A 36 24.11 4.68 -29.58
C ARG A 36 24.67 5.12 -30.93
N SER A 37 24.15 6.21 -31.51
CA SER A 37 24.65 6.74 -32.80
C SER A 37 26.09 7.25 -32.72
N GLU A 38 26.52 7.72 -31.55
CA GLU A 38 27.88 8.17 -31.25
C GLU A 38 28.81 7.01 -30.83
N GLU A 39 28.35 5.75 -30.95
CA GLU A 39 29.09 4.53 -30.58
C GLU A 39 29.59 4.48 -29.12
N LYS A 40 29.02 5.30 -28.22
CA LYS A 40 29.31 5.25 -26.78
C LYS A 40 28.76 4.00 -26.12
N ILE A 41 27.67 3.44 -26.68
CA ILE A 41 27.02 2.22 -26.20
C ILE A 41 27.21 1.14 -27.27
N LYS A 42 28.10 0.18 -26.99
CA LYS A 42 28.38 -0.97 -27.86
C LYS A 42 27.61 -2.19 -27.39
N VAL A 43 26.29 -2.10 -27.48
CA VAL A 43 25.37 -3.15 -27.03
C VAL A 43 24.66 -3.77 -28.22
N GLU A 44 24.44 -5.09 -28.17
CA GLU A 44 23.73 -5.82 -29.21
C GLU A 44 22.29 -5.29 -29.39
N PRO A 45 21.74 -5.31 -30.63
CA PRO A 45 20.38 -4.85 -30.90
C PRO A 45 19.28 -5.37 -29.95
N PRO A 46 19.21 -6.67 -29.60
CA PRO A 46 18.18 -7.17 -28.68
C PRO A 46 18.31 -6.60 -27.26
N LEU A 47 19.53 -6.46 -26.74
CA LEU A 47 19.73 -5.92 -25.39
C LEU A 47 19.42 -4.42 -25.32
N PHE A 48 19.68 -3.67 -26.39
CA PHE A 48 19.25 -2.28 -26.49
C PHE A 48 17.72 -2.14 -26.51
N GLY A 49 17.00 -3.10 -27.11
CA GLY A 49 15.54 -3.15 -27.05
C GLY A 49 15.01 -3.27 -25.62
N ASN A 50 15.67 -4.08 -24.78
CA ASN A 50 15.32 -4.21 -23.36
C ASN A 50 15.58 -2.93 -22.57
N LEU A 51 16.61 -2.16 -22.93
CA LEU A 51 16.87 -0.87 -22.30
C LEU A 51 15.76 0.14 -22.62
N ILE A 52 15.31 0.21 -23.88
CA ILE A 52 14.16 1.05 -24.27
C ILE A 52 12.89 0.59 -23.55
N SER A 53 12.61 -0.71 -23.51
CA SER A 53 11.39 -1.22 -22.85
C SER A 53 11.37 -0.92 -21.35
N SER A 54 12.54 -0.75 -20.72
CA SER A 54 12.65 -0.30 -19.33
C SER A 54 12.13 1.13 -19.14
N PHE A 55 12.31 2.02 -20.13
CA PHE A 55 11.71 3.37 -20.11
C PHE A 55 10.19 3.30 -20.29
N ASP A 56 9.68 2.42 -21.15
CA ASP A 56 8.23 2.22 -21.35
C ASP A 56 7.53 1.70 -20.08
N PHE A 57 8.24 0.89 -19.29
CA PHE A 57 7.76 0.47 -17.97
C PHE A 57 7.61 1.65 -17.01
N ILE A 58 8.58 2.57 -16.98
CA ILE A 58 8.52 3.80 -16.17
C ILE A 58 7.36 4.69 -16.62
N ASP A 59 7.17 4.88 -17.94
CA ASP A 59 6.01 5.62 -18.47
C ASP A 59 4.69 5.00 -18.00
N SER A 60 4.59 3.68 -18.11
CA SER A 60 3.41 2.93 -17.70
C SER A 60 3.11 3.07 -16.21
N ALA A 61 4.14 3.06 -15.36
CA ALA A 61 4.00 3.29 -13.92
C ALA A 61 3.54 4.73 -13.61
N ASN A 62 4.16 5.73 -14.25
CA ASN A 62 3.78 7.14 -14.08
C ASN A 62 2.35 7.41 -14.52
N ARG A 63 1.92 6.82 -15.66
CA ARG A 63 0.54 6.92 -16.13
C ARG A 63 -0.46 6.28 -15.18
N LYS A 64 -0.13 5.16 -14.53
CA LYS A 64 -1.01 4.57 -13.51
C LYS A 64 -1.22 5.54 -12.36
N ILE A 65 -0.16 6.19 -11.87
CA ILE A 65 -0.25 7.18 -10.80
C ILE A 65 -1.11 8.38 -11.23
N LEU A 66 -0.90 8.90 -12.45
CA LEU A 66 -1.74 9.97 -13.01
C LEU A 66 -3.21 9.56 -13.11
N ASN A 67 -3.50 8.33 -13.55
CA ASN A 67 -4.87 7.84 -13.63
C ASN A 67 -5.54 7.74 -12.25
N TYR A 68 -4.80 7.35 -11.20
CA TYR A 68 -5.32 7.37 -9.82
C TYR A 68 -5.63 8.79 -9.34
N GLY A 69 -4.82 9.80 -9.73
CA GLY A 69 -5.09 11.20 -9.39
C GLY A 69 -6.21 11.85 -10.22
N LEU A 70 -6.39 11.40 -11.47
CA LEU A 70 -7.41 11.93 -12.37
C LEU A 70 -8.80 11.32 -12.11
N VAL A 71 -8.85 10.02 -11.80
CA VAL A 71 -10.09 9.29 -11.54
C VAL A 71 -10.29 9.14 -10.04
N ASN A 72 -10.91 10.15 -9.44
CA ASN A 72 -11.27 10.12 -8.03
C ASN A 72 -12.36 9.07 -7.76
N PHE A 73 -12.33 8.51 -6.54
CA PHE A 73 -13.38 7.63 -6.07
C PHE A 73 -14.75 8.34 -6.18
N PRO A 74 -15.80 7.69 -6.72
CA PRO A 74 -17.07 8.37 -6.94
C PRO A 74 -17.61 9.00 -5.66
N LEU A 75 -17.78 10.32 -5.67
CA LEU A 75 -18.19 11.09 -4.48
C LEU A 75 -19.51 10.58 -3.89
N ALA A 76 -20.45 10.14 -4.73
CA ALA A 76 -21.71 9.58 -4.27
C ALA A 76 -21.53 8.34 -3.37
N TYR A 77 -20.51 7.51 -3.61
CA TYR A 77 -20.28 6.31 -2.81
C TYR A 77 -19.85 6.65 -1.39
N THR A 78 -18.88 7.57 -1.24
CA THR A 78 -18.42 8.00 0.08
C THR A 78 -19.53 8.74 0.84
N GLN A 79 -20.29 9.58 0.14
CA GLN A 79 -21.45 10.27 0.71
C GLN A 79 -22.52 9.32 1.22
N VAL A 80 -22.90 8.30 0.45
CA VAL A 80 -23.92 7.32 0.86
C VAL A 80 -23.45 6.51 2.06
N ALA A 81 -22.17 6.11 2.10
CA ALA A 81 -21.61 5.38 3.24
C ALA A 81 -21.64 6.23 4.53
N VAL A 82 -21.13 7.47 4.48
CA VAL A 82 -21.14 8.40 5.62
C VAL A 82 -22.56 8.70 6.08
N PHE A 83 -23.46 9.00 5.14
CA PHE A 83 -24.87 9.26 5.43
C PHE A 83 -25.52 8.07 6.13
N SER A 84 -25.29 6.85 5.67
CA SER A 84 -25.87 5.63 6.26
C SER A 84 -25.43 5.44 7.71
N VAL A 85 -24.14 5.62 8.00
CA VAL A 85 -23.61 5.52 9.36
C VAL A 85 -24.14 6.64 10.25
N TYR A 86 -24.24 7.87 9.72
CA TYR A 86 -24.75 9.00 10.49
C TYR A 86 -26.24 8.85 10.80
N CYS A 87 -27.05 8.39 9.85
CA CYS A 87 -28.46 8.10 10.08
C CYS A 87 -28.66 6.97 11.10
N TYR A 88 -27.83 5.92 11.05
CA TYR A 88 -27.87 4.85 12.05
C TYR A 88 -27.60 5.38 13.47
N PHE A 89 -26.59 6.23 13.63
CA PHE A 89 -26.28 6.80 14.94
C PHE A 89 -27.25 7.90 15.38
N LEU A 90 -27.81 8.67 14.45
CA LEU A 90 -28.88 9.62 14.74
C LEU A 90 -30.12 8.89 15.29
N ALA A 91 -30.54 7.79 14.65
CA ALA A 91 -31.63 6.98 15.16
C ALA A 91 -31.29 6.31 16.50
N SER A 92 -30.06 5.81 16.64
CA SER A 92 -29.60 5.18 17.89
C SER A 92 -29.53 6.16 19.06
N LEU A 93 -29.23 7.45 18.81
CA LEU A 93 -29.19 8.50 19.82
C LEU A 93 -30.52 8.67 20.56
N PHE A 94 -31.64 8.47 19.87
CA PHE A 94 -32.98 8.52 20.44
C PHE A 94 -33.51 7.13 20.82
N GLY A 95 -33.24 6.11 20.00
CA GLY A 95 -33.80 4.77 20.17
C GLY A 95 -33.11 3.92 21.24
N LYS A 96 -31.87 4.23 21.61
CA LYS A 96 -31.10 3.49 22.63
C LYS A 96 -30.94 4.26 23.94
N GLN A 97 -31.79 5.27 24.18
CA GLN A 97 -31.84 5.94 25.48
C GLN A 97 -32.47 5.02 26.53
N TYR A 98 -31.87 4.97 27.71
CA TYR A 98 -32.48 4.32 28.87
C TYR A 98 -33.63 5.19 29.35
N LEU A 99 -34.85 4.65 29.25
CA LEU A 99 -36.04 5.33 29.72
C LEU A 99 -36.25 5.02 31.20
N ILE A 100 -36.64 6.03 31.98
CA ILE A 100 -36.94 5.87 33.40
C ILE A 100 -38.13 4.91 33.54
N PRO A 101 -37.98 3.74 34.19
CA PRO A 101 -39.09 2.84 34.46
C PRO A 101 -40.05 3.46 35.49
N ASN A 102 -41.36 3.31 35.31
CA ASN A 102 -42.32 3.70 36.35
C ASN A 102 -42.17 2.79 37.58
N GLU A 103 -42.50 3.29 38.79
CA GLU A 103 -42.33 2.58 40.07
C GLU A 103 -42.96 1.18 40.12
N THR A 104 -44.01 0.94 39.32
CA THR A 104 -44.71 -0.35 39.22
C THR A 104 -44.01 -1.38 38.32
N GLN A 105 -42.91 -0.99 37.65
CA GLN A 105 -42.29 -1.73 36.55
C GLN A 105 -40.88 -2.24 36.87
N ILE A 106 -40.36 -1.93 38.06
CA ILE A 106 -39.01 -2.28 38.51
C ILE A 106 -38.98 -3.76 38.93
N ASN A 107 -38.15 -4.57 38.26
CA ASN A 107 -37.87 -5.93 38.68
C ASN A 107 -36.46 -6.05 39.28
N GLU A 108 -36.39 -6.14 40.61
CA GLU A 108 -35.14 -6.32 41.37
C GLU A 108 -34.63 -7.77 41.35
N ASN A 109 -35.45 -8.72 40.89
CA ASN A 109 -35.15 -10.16 40.99
C ASN A 109 -34.32 -10.70 39.81
N ALA A 110 -34.08 -9.91 38.77
CA ALA A 110 -33.32 -10.34 37.60
C ALA A 110 -31.81 -10.48 37.88
N PHE A 111 -31.27 -9.67 38.81
CA PHE A 111 -29.88 -9.72 39.26
C PHE A 111 -29.78 -9.43 40.77
N PRO A 112 -29.84 -10.45 41.65
CA PRO A 112 -29.95 -10.28 43.10
C PRO A 112 -28.72 -9.67 43.80
N HIS A 113 -27.65 -9.37 43.05
CA HIS A 113 -26.40 -8.81 43.57
C HIS A 113 -25.93 -7.56 42.81
N SER A 114 -26.79 -6.92 42.01
CA SER A 114 -26.47 -5.64 41.36
C SER A 114 -27.58 -4.62 41.60
N ASN A 115 -27.20 -3.36 41.83
CA ASN A 115 -28.12 -2.24 42.03
C ASN A 115 -28.64 -1.72 40.67
N VAL A 116 -29.14 -2.60 39.81
CA VAL A 116 -29.57 -2.24 38.45
C VAL A 116 -31.02 -2.60 38.23
N THR A 117 -31.83 -1.59 37.93
CA THR A 117 -33.28 -1.70 37.72
C THR A 117 -33.63 -1.91 36.25
N PHE A 118 -34.68 -2.69 35.97
CA PHE A 118 -35.13 -3.03 34.61
C PHE A 118 -36.65 -2.89 34.50
N ALA A 119 -37.15 -2.45 33.34
CA ALA A 119 -38.59 -2.33 33.06
C ALA A 119 -39.17 -3.62 32.44
N THR A 120 -40.42 -3.98 32.78
CA THR A 120 -40.98 -5.32 32.51
C THR A 120 -42.25 -5.42 31.62
N LEU A 121 -42.83 -4.33 31.09
CA LEU A 121 -44.07 -4.38 30.28
C LEU A 121 -43.98 -3.68 28.90
N SER A 122 -44.78 -4.17 27.94
CA SER A 122 -44.87 -3.79 26.51
C SER A 122 -45.29 -2.33 26.27
N PRO A 123 -44.89 -1.67 25.15
CA PRO A 123 -44.74 -2.27 23.80
C PRO A 123 -43.32 -2.74 23.41
N TRP A 124 -42.29 -2.42 24.21
CA TRP A 124 -40.89 -2.77 23.92
C TRP A 124 -40.31 -3.53 25.13
N GLN A 125 -40.67 -4.81 25.24
CA GLN A 125 -40.22 -5.68 26.34
C GLN A 125 -38.69 -5.82 26.30
N ASN A 126 -38.06 -5.58 27.46
CA ASN A 126 -36.62 -5.50 27.73
C ASN A 126 -36.01 -4.10 27.49
N HIS A 127 -36.42 -3.12 28.29
CA HIS A 127 -35.53 -1.98 28.51
C HIS A 127 -34.28 -2.52 29.21
N THR A 128 -33.14 -2.29 28.55
CA THR A 128 -31.81 -2.67 28.98
C THR A 128 -31.49 -2.08 30.35
N PRO A 129 -30.51 -2.65 31.07
CA PRO A 129 -30.17 -2.19 32.42
C PRO A 129 -30.00 -0.66 32.43
N ASP A 130 -30.65 0.03 33.37
CA ASP A 130 -30.59 1.49 33.47
C ASP A 130 -29.18 1.95 33.88
N PHE A 131 -28.28 1.98 32.90
CA PHE A 131 -26.93 2.49 33.04
C PHE A 131 -26.90 3.95 32.60
N PHE A 132 -26.31 4.83 33.41
CA PHE A 132 -26.10 6.21 32.98
C PHE A 132 -25.24 6.31 31.70
N ILE A 133 -24.39 5.31 31.44
CA ILE A 133 -23.49 5.25 30.29
C ILE A 133 -23.84 4.02 29.43
N PRO A 134 -24.26 4.18 28.16
CA PRO A 134 -24.58 3.07 27.25
C PRO A 134 -23.31 2.43 26.65
N ILE A 135 -22.61 1.62 27.44
CA ILE A 135 -21.30 1.03 27.08
C ILE A 135 -21.34 0.28 25.72
N PHE A 136 -22.38 -0.51 25.46
CA PHE A 136 -22.49 -1.25 24.20
C PHE A 136 -22.71 -0.35 22.98
N THR A 137 -23.49 0.73 23.12
CA THR A 137 -23.67 1.73 22.07
C THR A 137 -22.36 2.48 21.77
N PHE A 138 -21.52 2.71 22.79
CA PHE A 138 -20.17 3.25 22.57
C PHE A 138 -19.26 2.29 21.81
N VAL A 139 -19.30 0.99 22.12
CA VAL A 139 -18.52 -0.02 21.38
C VAL A 139 -18.99 -0.11 19.92
N GLU A 140 -20.29 -0.11 19.67
CA GLU A 140 -20.85 -0.05 18.32
C GLU A 140 -20.41 1.23 17.59
N PHE A 141 -20.45 2.37 18.27
CA PHE A 141 -19.97 3.65 17.72
C PHE A 141 -18.51 3.56 17.30
N LEU A 142 -17.62 3.12 18.19
CA LEU A 142 -16.20 2.97 17.88
C LEU A 142 -15.97 2.00 16.71
N SER A 143 -16.77 0.93 16.64
CA SER A 143 -16.66 -0.08 15.58
C SER A 143 -17.07 0.47 14.21
N TYR A 144 -18.27 1.04 14.08
CA TYR A 144 -18.75 1.54 12.78
C TYR A 144 -18.12 2.87 12.37
N ALA A 145 -17.91 3.79 13.32
CA ALA A 145 -17.23 5.05 13.03
C ALA A 145 -15.75 4.81 12.74
N GLY A 146 -15.10 3.93 13.50
CA GLY A 146 -13.72 3.49 13.24
C GLY A 146 -13.59 2.83 11.86
N TRP A 147 -14.53 1.97 11.48
CA TRP A 147 -14.50 1.31 10.17
C TRP A 147 -14.59 2.30 9.01
N ILE A 148 -15.48 3.30 9.09
CA ILE A 148 -15.55 4.38 8.09
C ILE A 148 -14.27 5.22 8.09
N LYS A 149 -13.69 5.51 9.26
CA LYS A 149 -12.46 6.29 9.36
C LYS A 149 -11.26 5.59 8.73
N VAL A 150 -11.14 4.27 8.88
CA VAL A 150 -10.12 3.47 8.17
C VAL A 150 -10.31 3.55 6.65
N ALA A 151 -11.55 3.53 6.16
CA ALA A 151 -11.81 3.68 4.74
C ALA A 151 -11.49 5.10 4.22
N GLU A 152 -11.64 6.12 5.06
CA GLU A 152 -11.33 7.52 4.74
C GLU A 152 -9.82 7.76 4.61
N THR A 153 -9.01 7.25 5.54
CA THR A 153 -7.54 7.40 5.48
C THR A 153 -6.95 6.68 4.28
N LEU A 154 -7.48 5.51 3.91
CA LEU A 154 -7.01 4.76 2.75
C LEU A 154 -7.46 5.34 1.39
N LEU A 155 -8.32 6.36 1.39
CA LEU A 155 -8.86 6.91 0.15
C LEU A 155 -7.80 7.69 -0.64
N ASN A 156 -6.88 8.37 0.05
CA ASN A 156 -5.80 9.12 -0.57
C ASN A 156 -4.45 8.80 0.10
N PRO A 157 -3.75 7.74 -0.33
CA PRO A 157 -2.49 7.29 0.29
C PRO A 157 -1.27 8.17 -0.06
N PHE A 158 -1.48 9.28 -0.78
CA PHE A 158 -0.44 10.20 -1.23
C PHE A 158 -0.55 11.56 -0.53
N GLY A 159 -1.25 11.63 0.60
CA GLY A 159 -1.33 12.81 1.43
C GLY A 159 -0.10 12.98 2.32
N ASP A 160 -0.33 13.58 3.48
CA ASP A 160 0.68 13.89 4.50
C ASP A 160 0.29 13.26 5.85
N ASP A 161 -0.62 12.29 5.85
CA ASP A 161 -1.02 11.54 7.04
C ASP A 161 0.07 10.53 7.43
N ASP A 162 0.11 10.13 8.71
CA ASP A 162 1.14 9.24 9.25
C ASP A 162 1.17 7.86 8.56
N GLU A 163 0.03 7.41 8.02
CA GLU A 163 -0.11 6.14 7.30
C GLU A 163 0.13 6.23 5.78
N ASP A 164 0.36 7.44 5.25
CA ASP A 164 0.56 7.66 3.82
C ASP A 164 1.95 7.19 3.34
N PHE A 165 2.10 7.08 2.02
CA PHE A 165 3.40 6.74 1.45
C PHE A 165 4.40 7.89 1.67
N CYS A 166 5.58 7.56 2.19
CA CYS A 166 6.70 8.50 2.29
C CYS A 166 7.34 8.79 0.92
N ILE A 167 6.62 9.48 0.02
CA ILE A 167 7.05 9.74 -1.36
C ILE A 167 8.38 10.50 -1.40
N ASN A 168 8.55 11.50 -0.54
CA ASN A 168 9.79 12.30 -0.47
C ASN A 168 11.00 11.41 -0.16
N TYR A 169 10.88 10.50 0.81
CA TYR A 169 11.93 9.53 1.13
C TYR A 169 12.25 8.63 -0.07
N ILE A 170 11.23 8.15 -0.78
CA ILE A 170 11.42 7.29 -1.96
C ILE A 170 12.14 8.06 -3.09
N ILE A 171 11.80 9.33 -3.32
CA ILE A 171 12.46 10.18 -4.32
C ILE A 171 13.93 10.37 -3.95
N ASP A 172 14.22 10.78 -2.72
CA ASP A 172 15.59 11.03 -2.25
C ASP A 172 16.44 9.76 -2.32
N ARG A 173 15.90 8.65 -1.82
CA ARG A 173 16.55 7.33 -1.88
C ARG A 173 16.83 6.93 -3.32
N ASN A 174 15.86 7.07 -4.22
CA ASN A 174 16.03 6.65 -5.60
C ASN A 174 17.05 7.53 -6.32
N LEU A 175 17.05 8.84 -6.10
CA LEU A 175 18.02 9.75 -6.69
C LEU A 175 19.43 9.39 -6.22
N GLN A 176 19.64 9.24 -4.90
CA GLN A 176 20.93 8.93 -4.32
C GLN A 176 21.46 7.56 -4.81
N VAL A 177 20.64 6.52 -4.75
CA VAL A 177 21.02 5.17 -5.16
C VAL A 177 21.29 5.09 -6.66
N SER A 178 20.51 5.79 -7.49
CA SER A 178 20.72 5.79 -8.95
C SER A 178 22.09 6.39 -9.32
N TYR A 179 22.47 7.51 -8.70
CA TYR A 179 23.79 8.09 -8.90
C TYR A 179 24.92 7.18 -8.39
N LEU A 180 24.73 6.55 -7.23
CA LEU A 180 25.74 5.65 -6.66
C LEU A 180 25.97 4.42 -7.55
N ILE A 181 24.91 3.83 -8.10
CA ILE A 181 25.00 2.66 -9.00
C ILE A 181 25.78 2.99 -10.27
N VAL A 182 25.50 4.13 -10.88
CA VAL A 182 26.07 4.48 -12.19
C VAL A 182 27.48 5.07 -12.10
N ASP A 183 27.85 5.66 -10.97
CA ASP A 183 29.14 6.35 -10.80
C ASP A 183 30.10 5.57 -9.89
N VAL A 184 29.74 5.37 -8.63
CA VAL A 184 30.68 4.80 -7.64
C VAL A 184 30.80 3.28 -7.79
N ALA A 185 29.67 2.57 -7.90
CA ALA A 185 29.66 1.12 -7.91
C ALA A 185 30.30 0.51 -9.17
N ASP A 186 30.23 1.20 -10.31
CA ASP A 186 30.88 0.76 -11.56
C ASP A 186 32.41 0.88 -11.47
N ASN A 187 32.91 1.89 -10.76
CA ASN A 187 34.34 2.17 -10.64
C ASN A 187 35.05 1.37 -9.52
N ASP A 188 34.32 0.92 -8.49
CA ASP A 188 34.86 0.29 -7.27
C ASP A 188 34.90 -1.26 -7.32
N PHE A 189 34.63 -1.85 -8.49
CA PHE A 189 34.54 -3.30 -8.62
C PHE A 189 35.91 -3.96 -8.85
N GLU A 190 36.50 -4.50 -7.78
CA GLU A 190 37.72 -5.33 -7.87
C GLU A 190 37.39 -6.83 -8.00
N MET A 191 37.93 -7.47 -9.04
CA MET A 191 37.81 -8.91 -9.24
C MET A 191 38.77 -9.66 -8.30
N ALA A 192 38.26 -10.14 -7.17
CA ALA A 192 38.98 -11.06 -6.30
C ALA A 192 38.74 -12.52 -6.72
N LYS A 193 39.75 -13.39 -6.53
CA LYS A 193 39.55 -14.84 -6.67
C LYS A 193 38.64 -15.32 -5.55
N ASP A 194 37.59 -16.07 -5.93
CA ASP A 194 36.70 -16.72 -4.98
C ASP A 194 37.49 -17.72 -4.11
N PRO A 195 37.47 -17.58 -2.77
CA PRO A 195 38.13 -18.52 -1.86
C PRO A 195 37.67 -19.98 -2.00
N PHE A 196 36.48 -20.21 -2.55
CA PHE A 196 35.92 -21.55 -2.72
C PHE A 196 36.31 -22.21 -4.06
N LEU A 197 36.95 -21.48 -4.98
CA LEU A 197 37.47 -22.05 -6.23
C LEU A 197 38.58 -23.09 -5.99
N GLU A 198 39.42 -22.87 -4.98
CA GLU A 198 40.53 -23.77 -4.65
C GLU A 198 40.08 -25.02 -3.88
N ALA A 199 38.93 -24.95 -3.21
CA ALA A 199 38.41 -26.04 -2.38
C ALA A 199 37.86 -27.22 -3.19
N GLY A 200 37.66 -27.05 -4.51
CA GLY A 200 36.96 -28.04 -5.35
C GLY A 200 35.47 -28.10 -5.02
N ILE A 201 34.64 -28.34 -6.04
CA ILE A 201 33.21 -28.59 -5.82
C ILE A 201 33.07 -30.04 -5.36
N ASP A 202 33.40 -30.31 -4.11
CA ASP A 202 33.13 -31.61 -3.51
C ASP A 202 31.64 -31.70 -3.21
N ILE A 203 30.97 -32.65 -3.86
CA ILE A 203 29.59 -32.99 -3.53
C ILE A 203 29.61 -33.49 -2.08
N PRO A 204 28.91 -32.82 -1.14
CA PRO A 204 28.92 -33.25 0.25
C PRO A 204 28.47 -34.71 0.33
N PRO A 205 29.12 -35.54 1.17
CA PRO A 205 28.76 -36.95 1.28
C PRO A 205 27.28 -37.07 1.64
N MET A 206 26.65 -38.11 1.09
CA MET A 206 25.21 -38.33 1.26
C MET A 206 24.85 -38.30 2.75
N PRO A 207 23.85 -37.50 3.17
CA PRO A 207 23.51 -37.37 4.58
C PRO A 207 23.21 -38.73 5.22
N PRO A 208 23.59 -38.95 6.50
CA PRO A 208 23.50 -40.25 7.16
C PRO A 208 22.08 -40.81 7.30
N HIS A 209 21.06 -39.99 7.02
CA HIS A 209 19.65 -40.37 7.07
C HIS A 209 19.10 -40.85 5.71
N ILE A 210 19.88 -40.77 4.62
CA ILE A 210 19.52 -41.34 3.33
C ILE A 210 20.12 -42.74 3.26
N PRO A 211 19.30 -43.81 3.28
CA PRO A 211 19.83 -45.16 3.13
C PRO A 211 20.54 -45.29 1.78
N THR A 212 21.80 -45.70 1.80
CA THR A 212 22.51 -46.12 0.59
C THR A 212 21.71 -47.24 -0.08
N PRO A 213 21.49 -47.21 -1.41
CA PRO A 213 20.81 -48.30 -2.07
C PRO A 213 21.65 -49.57 -1.93
N THR A 214 21.24 -50.45 -1.02
CA THR A 214 21.75 -51.82 -0.90
C THR A 214 21.24 -52.60 -2.10
N GLY A 215 21.96 -52.52 -3.20
CA GLY A 215 21.58 -53.18 -4.45
C GLY A 215 22.77 -53.32 -5.37
N SER A 216 23.50 -54.43 -5.23
CA SER A 216 24.40 -54.91 -6.27
C SER A 216 23.59 -55.21 -7.54
N LEU A 217 23.51 -54.28 -8.47
CA LEU A 217 23.28 -54.64 -9.86
C LEU A 217 24.60 -55.18 -10.41
N LYS A 218 24.84 -56.47 -10.14
CA LYS A 218 25.73 -57.29 -10.95
C LYS A 218 25.09 -57.37 -12.34
N THR A 219 25.47 -56.49 -13.26
CA THR A 219 25.40 -56.81 -14.68
C THR A 219 26.53 -57.79 -14.95
N GLN A 220 26.20 -59.08 -14.88
CA GLN A 220 26.96 -60.13 -15.56
C GLN A 220 26.80 -59.93 -17.06
N CYS A 221 27.93 -59.99 -17.78
CA CYS A 221 28.14 -60.18 -19.22
C CYS A 221 27.17 -59.51 -20.21
#